data_AF-A0A7C3TTH2-F1
#
_entry.id   AF-A0A7C3TTH2-F1
#
_cell.length_a   1.000
_cell.length_b   1.000
_cell.length_c   1.000
_cell.angle_alpha   90.00
_cell.angle_beta   90.00
_cell.angle_gamma   90.00
#
_symmetry.space_group_name_H-M   'P 1'
#
loop_
_entity.id
_entity.type
_entity.pdbx_description
1 polymer ?
#
loop_
_entity_poly.entity_id
_entity_poly.type
_entity_poly.pdbx_seq_one_letter_code
_entity_poly.pdbx_strand_id
1 'polypeptide(L)' 'MEAIRKVLDEKRAEAEIREILIQEKREAEEKAFFGSPTIKINGRDLEPEVEKLHQTGLG' A
#
# COMPACT_ATOMS: atom_id res chain seq x y z
N MET A 1 4.15 -11.71 3.10
CA MET A 1 2.72 -12.06 2.93
C MET A 1 2.18 -13.02 3.99
N GLU A 2 2.97 -13.99 4.46
CA GLU A 2 2.54 -14.97 5.48
C GLU A 2 2.01 -14.33 6.77
N ALA A 3 2.69 -13.29 7.30
CA ALA A 3 2.24 -12.57 8.48
C ALA A 3 0.87 -11.90 8.32
N ILE A 4 0.57 -11.30 7.16
CA ILE A 4 -0.72 -10.65 6.88
C ILE A 4 -1.84 -11.69 6.86
N ARG A 5 -1.63 -12.82 6.17
CA ARG A 5 -2.61 -13.91 6.10
C ARG A 5 -2.91 -14.47 7.49
N LYS A 6 -1.88 -14.67 8.32
CA LYS A 6 -2.04 -15.14 9.70
C LYS A 6 -2.89 -14.18 10.55
N VAL A 7 -2.62 -12.88 10.46
CA VAL A 7 -3.39 -11.87 11.22
C VAL A 7 -4.87 -11.85 10.77
N LEU A 8 -5.14 -11.96 9.47
CA LEU A 8 -6.51 -12.01 8.96
C LEU A 8 -7.28 -13.23 9.48
N ASP A 9 -6.63 -14.39 9.52
CA ASP A 9 -7.20 -15.63 10.07
C ASP A 9 -7.47 -15.52 11.58
N GLU A 10 -6.49 -15.05 12.36
CA GLU A 10 -6.63 -14.82 13.81
C GLU A 10 -7.77 -13.84 14.15
N LYS A 11 -8.00 -12.84 13.29
CA LYS A 11 -9.07 -11.86 13.45
C LYS A 11 -10.40 -12.27 12.83
N ARG A 12 -10.45 -13.43 12.14
CA ARG A 12 -11.61 -13.88 11.34
C ARG A 12 -12.11 -12.78 10.40
N ALA A 13 -11.18 -12.03 9.81
CA ALA A 13 -11.49 -10.94 8.93
C ALA A 13 -11.61 -11.46 7.49
N GLU A 14 -12.80 -11.31 6.90
CA GLU A 14 -12.99 -11.59 5.47
C GLU A 14 -12.33 -10.47 4.65
N ALA A 15 -11.23 -10.79 3.95
CA ALA A 15 -10.48 -9.84 3.13
C ALA A 15 -9.94 -10.50 1.87
N GLU A 16 -9.95 -9.74 0.76
CA GLU A 16 -9.28 -10.09 -0.48
C GLU A 16 -7.85 -9.52 -0.47
N ILE A 17 -6.85 -10.38 -0.68
CA ILE A 17 -5.46 -9.94 -0.81
C ILE A 17 -5.10 -9.91 -2.29
N ARG A 18 -4.70 -8.73 -2.79
CA ARG A 18 -4.13 -8.54 -4.13
C ARG A 18 -2.67 -8.11 -4.02
N GLU A 19 -1.79 -8.89 -4.63
CA GLU A 19 -0.37 -8.55 -4.77
C GLU A 19 -0.17 -7.87 -6.12
N ILE A 20 0.36 -6.64 -6.12
CA ILE A 20 0.61 -5.85 -7.31
C ILE A 20 2.09 -5.48 -7.29
N LEU A 21 2.84 -5.95 -8.28
CA LEU A 21 4.23 -5.55 -8.48
C LEU A 21 4.25 -4.18 -9.14
N ILE A 22 4.99 -3.24 -8.57
CA ILE A 22 5.22 -1.91 -9.14
C ILE A 22 6.65 -1.90 -9.66
N GLN A 23 6.84 -1.79 -10.97
CA GLN A 23 8.15 -1.83 -11.61
C GLN A 23 8.57 -0.45 -12.13
N GLU A 24 7.61 0.39 -12.48
CA GLU A 24 7.86 1.70 -13.08
C GLU A 24 7.26 2.85 -12.26
N LYS A 25 7.88 4.02 -12.37
CA LYS A 25 7.43 5.25 -11.69
C LYS A 25 5.98 5.61 -11.99
N ARG A 26 5.57 5.45 -13.25
CA ARG A 26 4.19 5.71 -13.69
C ARG A 26 3.18 4.82 -12.96
N GLU A 27 3.50 3.54 -12.77
CA GLU A 27 2.63 2.62 -12.03
C GLU A 27 2.53 3.02 -10.55
N ALA A 28 3.65 3.49 -9.98
CA ALA A 28 3.65 4.03 -8.62
C ALA A 28 2.76 5.27 -8.50
N GLU A 29 2.79 6.19 -9.47
CA GLU A 29 1.92 7.37 -9.50
C GLU A 29 0.43 7.00 -9.63
N GLU A 30 0.09 6.13 -10.59
CA GLU A 30 -1.30 5.67 -10.80
C GLU A 30 -1.87 4.94 -9.58
N LYS A 31 -1.03 4.23 -8.82
CA LYS A 31 -1.41 3.53 -7.58
C LYS A 31 -1.20 4.40 -6.33
N ALA A 32 -0.69 5.62 -6.48
CA ALA A 32 -0.26 6.52 -5.41
C ALA A 32 0.62 5.80 -4.37
N PHE A 33 1.57 5.00 -4.84
CA PHE A 33 2.55 4.30 -4.01
C PHE A 33 3.76 5.22 -3.75
N PHE A 34 3.79 5.82 -2.56
CA PHE A 34 4.80 6.81 -2.18
C PHE A 34 6.10 6.20 -1.64
N GLY A 35 6.08 4.90 -1.33
CA GLY A 35 7.23 4.17 -0.79
C GLY A 35 6.81 3.09 0.19
N SER A 36 7.76 2.29 0.68
CA SER A 36 7.49 1.31 1.74
C SER A 36 7.85 1.89 3.12
N PRO A 37 7.01 1.71 4.15
CA PRO A 37 5.64 1.20 4.10
C PRO A 37 4.62 2.30 3.70
N THR A 38 3.58 1.93 2.94
CA THR A 38 2.39 2.77 2.65
C THR A 38 1.17 2.00 3.14
N ILE A 39 0.39 2.55 4.07
CA ILE A 39 -0.83 1.92 4.58
C ILE A 39 -2.00 2.87 4.32
N LYS A 40 -2.96 2.43 3.51
CA LYS A 40 -4.13 3.23 3.16
C LYS A 40 -5.41 2.66 3.74
N ILE A 41 -6.25 3.54 4.27
CA ILE A 41 -7.62 3.23 4.72
C ILE A 41 -8.57 4.07 3.87
N ASN A 42 -9.51 3.43 3.18
CA ASN A 42 -10.44 4.10 2.26
C ASN A 42 -9.74 4.98 1.21
N GLY A 43 -8.59 4.52 0.71
CA GLY A 43 -7.80 5.23 -0.31
C GLY A 43 -6.93 6.37 0.20
N ARG A 44 -6.98 6.71 1.50
CA ARG A 44 -6.14 7.74 2.13
C ARG A 44 -5.03 7.10 2.93
N ASP A 45 -3.83 7.66 2.83
CA ASP A 45 -2.73 7.19 3.67
C ASP A 45 -2.97 7.48 5.16
N LEU A 46 -2.47 6.59 6.02
CA LEU A 46 -2.50 6.77 7.47
C LEU A 46 -1.58 7.92 7.92
N GLU A 47 -0.51 8.18 7.16
CA GLU A 47 0.39 9.31 7.32
C GLU A 47 0.09 10.37 6.24
N PRO A 48 -0.85 11.30 6.46
CA PRO A 48 -1.33 12.23 5.42
C PRO A 48 -0.24 13.16 4.85
N GLU A 49 0.90 13.28 5.53
CA GLU A 49 2.05 14.05 5.05
C GLU A 49 2.75 13.38 3.87
N VAL A 50 2.66 12.05 3.73
CA VAL A 50 3.26 11.32 2.61
C VAL A 50 2.56 11.61 1.28
N GLU A 51 1.28 11.98 1.30
CA GLU A 51 0.53 12.38 0.11
C GLU A 51 1.02 13.74 -0.45
N LYS A 52 1.73 14.52 0.36
CA LYS A 52 2.37 15.77 -0.07
C LYS A 52 3.74 15.54 -0.69
N LEU A 53 4.27 14.32 -0.63
CA LEU A 53 5.51 13.97 -1.32
C LEU A 53 5.21 13.88 -2.82
N HIS A 54 5.82 14.78 -3.60
CA HIS A 54 5.77 14.75 -5.06
C HIS A 54 6.65 13.65 -5.68
N GLN A 55 7.34 12.86 -4.86
CA GLN A 55 8.15 11.72 -5.28
C GLN A 55 7.48 10.43 -4.81
N THR A 56 7.30 9.52 -5.76
CA THR A 56 6.86 8.15 -5.48
C THR A 56 8.04 7.29 -5.04
N GLY A 57 7.76 6.08 -4.54
CA GLY A 57 8.80 5.17 -4.04
C GLY A 57 9.80 4.68 -5.10
N LEU A 58 9.58 5.03 -6.37
CA LEU A 58 10.50 4.84 -7.49
C LEU A 58 10.93 6.24 -7.94
N GLY A 59 12.18 6.60 -7.63
CA GLY A 59 12.77 7.95 -7.80
C GLY A 59 12.38 8.72 -9.05
#